data_AF-A0A5B8MMJ5-F1
#
_entry.id   AF-A0A5B8MMJ5-F1
#
_cell.length_a   1.000
_cell.length_b   1.000
_cell.length_c   1.000
_cell.angle_alpha   90.00
_cell.angle_beta   90.00
_cell.angle_gamma   90.00
#
_symmetry.space_group_name_H-M   'P 1'
#
loop_
_entity.id
_entity.type
_entity.pdbx_description
1 polymer ?
#
loop_
_entity_poly.entity_id
_entity_poly.type
_entity_poly.pdbx_seq_one_letter_code
_entity_poly.pdbx_strand_id
1 'polypeptide(L)'
;MEASADAKLLANVQDQMTRLLSQLQDLDELRDELDDEEYEETKADTLEQLKEFEKSLKTMAAGKTTLMTDLSRMKLAVQAAISEAFKAPEVIKLFALKQPTQLREHMDQIKRDKMLGKKPAEKSNSEILECIMALKKLGESLTPEETQFLQENQTRAMSMFEEVDEDEEAKVG
;
A
#
# COMPACT_ATOMS: atom_id res chain seq x y z
N MET A 1 -17.00 -17.87 -20.31
CA MET A 1 -16.06 -17.03 -21.09
C MET A 1 -15.74 -15.73 -20.35
N GLU A 2 -16.73 -15.07 -19.73
CA GLU A 2 -16.55 -13.84 -18.93
C GLU A 2 -15.60 -13.96 -17.73
N ALA A 3 -15.68 -15.04 -16.93
CA ALA A 3 -14.79 -15.25 -15.79
C ALA A 3 -13.28 -15.25 -16.17
N SER A 4 -12.95 -15.64 -17.41
CA SER A 4 -11.57 -15.60 -17.91
C SER A 4 -11.15 -14.19 -18.35
N ALA A 5 -12.07 -13.36 -18.83
CA ALA A 5 -11.80 -11.98 -19.20
C ALA A 5 -11.63 -11.08 -17.96
N ASP A 6 -12.44 -11.31 -16.93
CA ASP A 6 -12.34 -10.60 -15.66
C ASP A 6 -11.06 -10.99 -14.90
N ALA A 7 -10.70 -12.28 -14.87
CA ALA A 7 -9.43 -12.72 -14.30
C ALA A 7 -8.21 -12.10 -15.02
N LYS A 8 -8.25 -12.00 -16.36
CA LYS A 8 -7.19 -11.35 -17.13
C LYS A 8 -7.10 -9.86 -16.87
N LEU A 9 -8.24 -9.17 -16.78
CA LEU A 9 -8.24 -7.76 -16.42
C LEU A 9 -7.63 -7.56 -15.04
N LEU A 10 -8.05 -8.36 -14.07
CA LEU A 10 -7.56 -8.26 -12.71
C LEU A 10 -6.05 -8.51 -12.64
N ALA A 11 -5.55 -9.53 -13.35
CA ALA A 11 -4.11 -9.80 -13.45
C ALA A 11 -3.36 -8.61 -14.05
N ASN A 12 -3.84 -8.04 -15.16
CA ASN A 12 -3.21 -6.87 -15.77
C ASN A 12 -3.16 -5.67 -14.80
N VAL A 13 -4.24 -5.45 -14.05
CA VAL A 13 -4.31 -4.39 -13.04
C VAL A 13 -3.31 -4.66 -11.91
N GLN A 14 -3.23 -5.88 -11.41
CA GLN A 14 -2.26 -6.30 -10.39
C GLN A 14 -0.83 -6.09 -10.87
N ASP A 15 -0.51 -6.46 -12.11
CA ASP A 15 0.83 -6.33 -12.68
C ASP A 15 1.25 -4.85 -12.82
N GLN A 16 0.34 -4.00 -13.30
CA GLN A 16 0.61 -2.55 -13.43
C GLN A 16 0.88 -1.92 -12.07
N MET A 17 0.02 -2.21 -11.08
CA MET A 17 0.19 -1.71 -9.71
C MET A 17 1.51 -2.20 -9.10
N THR A 18 1.79 -3.50 -9.22
CA THR A 18 3.01 -4.13 -8.69
C THR A 18 4.25 -3.47 -9.28
N ARG A 19 4.27 -3.23 -10.60
CA ARG A 19 5.39 -2.54 -11.26
C ARG A 19 5.62 -1.15 -10.67
N LEU A 20 4.57 -0.33 -10.57
CA LEU A 20 4.68 1.05 -10.09
C LEU A 20 5.12 1.11 -8.62
N LEU A 21 4.60 0.22 -7.77
CA LEU A 21 4.99 0.14 -6.37
C LEU A 21 6.44 -0.36 -6.19
N SER A 22 6.87 -1.33 -7.00
CA SER A 22 8.27 -1.77 -7.03
C SER A 22 9.21 -0.64 -7.49
N GLN A 23 8.82 0.16 -8.48
CA GLN A 23 9.61 1.33 -8.88
C GLN A 23 9.79 2.34 -7.73
N LEU A 24 8.73 2.63 -6.96
CA LEU A 24 8.83 3.49 -5.79
C LEU A 24 9.73 2.87 -4.69
N GLN A 25 9.67 1.55 -4.51
CA GLN A 25 10.53 0.85 -3.56
C GLN A 25 12.00 0.94 -3.98
N ASP A 26 12.30 0.62 -5.23
CA ASP A 26 13.66 0.67 -5.78
C ASP A 26 14.24 2.08 -5.64
N LEU A 27 13.42 3.13 -5.84
CA LEU A 27 13.82 4.51 -5.59
C LEU A 27 14.13 4.82 -4.12
N ASP A 28 13.39 4.26 -3.15
CA ASP A 28 13.71 4.43 -1.71
C ASP A 28 15.01 3.72 -1.35
N GLU A 29 15.22 2.52 -1.89
CA GLU A 29 16.41 1.70 -1.62
C GLU A 29 17.68 2.32 -2.23
N LEU A 30 17.58 2.90 -3.41
CA LEU A 30 18.69 3.55 -4.12
C LEU A 30 18.84 5.04 -3.79
N ARG A 31 18.09 5.56 -2.81
CA ARG A 31 18.08 7.01 -2.53
C ARG A 31 19.47 7.60 -2.28
N ASP A 32 20.33 6.86 -1.60
CA ASP A 32 21.70 7.27 -1.27
C ASP A 32 22.67 7.18 -2.47
N GLU A 33 22.25 6.49 -3.55
CA GLU A 33 23.01 6.31 -4.79
C GLU A 33 22.60 7.30 -5.89
N LEU A 34 21.42 7.93 -5.76
CA LEU A 34 20.86 8.89 -6.70
C LEU A 34 21.11 10.33 -6.24
N ASP A 35 21.32 11.24 -7.19
CA ASP A 35 21.30 12.66 -6.88
C ASP A 35 19.86 13.17 -6.65
N ASP A 36 19.75 14.35 -6.05
CA ASP A 36 18.46 14.92 -5.65
C ASP A 36 17.54 15.20 -6.85
N GLU A 37 18.11 15.57 -8.00
CA GLU A 37 17.34 15.91 -9.21
C GLU A 37 16.82 14.64 -9.88
N GLU A 38 17.69 13.65 -10.08
CA GLU A 38 17.36 12.34 -10.64
C GLU A 38 16.31 11.61 -9.78
N TYR A 39 16.47 11.64 -8.45
CA TYR A 39 15.52 11.02 -7.53
C TYR A 39 14.15 11.70 -7.61
N GLU A 40 14.09 13.04 -7.52
CA GLU A 40 12.82 13.76 -7.51
C GLU A 40 12.11 13.71 -8.88
N GLU A 41 12.84 13.74 -10.00
CA GLU A 41 12.26 13.58 -11.34
C GLU A 41 11.66 12.18 -11.52
N THR A 42 12.43 11.12 -11.23
CA THR A 42 11.96 9.73 -11.41
C THR A 42 10.80 9.41 -10.47
N LYS A 43 10.83 9.98 -9.26
CA LYS A 43 9.74 9.92 -8.31
C LYS A 43 8.48 10.63 -8.82
N ALA A 44 8.62 11.85 -9.32
CA ALA A 44 7.49 12.63 -9.83
C ALA A 44 6.80 11.89 -10.98
N ASP A 45 7.57 11.33 -11.92
CA ASP A 45 7.07 10.54 -13.04
C ASP A 45 6.31 9.28 -12.57
N THR A 46 6.86 8.56 -11.59
CA THR A 46 6.23 7.36 -11.04
C THR A 46 4.92 7.70 -10.31
N LEU A 47 4.89 8.83 -9.59
CA LEU A 47 3.68 9.32 -8.92
C LEU A 47 2.63 9.81 -9.92
N GLU A 48 3.02 10.42 -11.03
CA GLU A 48 2.10 10.79 -12.11
C GLU A 48 1.47 9.55 -12.74
N GLN A 49 2.27 8.53 -13.03
CA GLN A 49 1.76 7.24 -13.54
C GLN A 49 0.77 6.58 -12.55
N LEU A 50 1.04 6.63 -11.25
CA LEU A 50 0.10 6.12 -10.23
C LEU A 50 -1.23 6.88 -10.23
N LYS A 51 -1.21 8.22 -10.37
CA LYS A 51 -2.42 9.05 -10.44
C LYS A 51 -3.26 8.73 -11.69
N GLU A 52 -2.61 8.56 -12.84
CA GLU A 52 -3.29 8.14 -14.08
C GLU A 52 -3.89 6.74 -13.95
N PHE A 53 -3.15 5.83 -13.32
CA PHE A 53 -3.61 4.48 -13.05
C PHE A 53 -4.81 4.47 -12.08
N GLU A 54 -4.79 5.28 -11.02
CA GLU A 54 -5.91 5.44 -10.09
C GLU A 54 -7.20 5.91 -10.81
N LYS A 55 -7.08 6.89 -11.70
CA LYS A 55 -8.20 7.37 -12.52
C LYS A 55 -8.76 6.27 -13.42
N SER A 56 -7.87 5.44 -13.96
CA SER A 56 -8.24 4.27 -14.75
C SER A 56 -8.99 3.23 -13.91
N LEU A 57 -8.52 2.94 -12.69
CA LEU A 57 -9.21 2.06 -11.73
C LEU A 57 -10.61 2.55 -11.41
N LYS A 58 -10.79 3.85 -11.15
CA LYS A 58 -12.11 4.45 -10.88
C LYS A 58 -13.09 4.23 -12.04
N THR A 59 -12.60 4.38 -13.27
CA THR A 59 -13.40 4.13 -14.48
C THR A 59 -13.77 2.66 -14.63
N MET A 60 -12.83 1.74 -14.36
CA MET A 60 -13.07 0.30 -14.43
C MET A 60 -14.05 -0.19 -13.36
N ALA A 61 -13.90 0.28 -12.11
CA ALA A 61 -14.77 -0.10 -11.00
C ALA A 61 -16.23 0.30 -11.21
N ALA A 62 -16.47 1.46 -11.85
CA ALA A 62 -17.82 1.91 -12.20
C ALA A 62 -18.52 1.01 -13.23
N GLY A 63 -17.76 0.34 -14.10
CA GLY A 63 -18.29 -0.50 -15.18
C GLY A 63 -18.31 -2.01 -14.88
N LYS A 64 -17.64 -2.48 -13.82
CA LYS A 64 -17.47 -3.91 -13.52
C LYS A 64 -17.82 -4.25 -12.06
N THR A 65 -19.11 -4.48 -11.80
CA THR A 65 -19.64 -4.80 -10.47
C THR A 65 -19.06 -6.09 -9.88
N THR A 66 -18.72 -7.08 -10.72
CA THR A 66 -18.10 -8.36 -10.32
C THR A 66 -16.69 -8.20 -9.75
N LEU A 67 -15.97 -7.16 -10.17
CA LEU A 67 -14.60 -6.86 -9.75
C LEU A 67 -14.52 -5.68 -8.79
N MET A 68 -15.65 -5.06 -8.44
CA MET A 68 -15.69 -3.83 -7.67
C MET A 68 -14.89 -3.93 -6.37
N THR A 69 -15.04 -5.02 -5.61
CA THR A 69 -14.32 -5.22 -4.35
C THR A 69 -12.79 -5.26 -4.52
N ASP A 70 -12.30 -5.95 -5.55
CA ASP A 70 -10.85 -6.06 -5.78
C ASP A 70 -10.29 -4.76 -6.37
N LEU A 71 -11.02 -4.11 -7.29
CA LEU A 71 -10.63 -2.82 -7.87
C LEU A 71 -10.65 -1.69 -6.84
N SER A 72 -11.63 -1.65 -5.94
CA SER A 72 -11.68 -0.67 -4.85
C SER A 72 -10.50 -0.83 -3.88
N ARG A 73 -10.09 -2.08 -3.60
CA ARG A 73 -8.90 -2.33 -2.77
C ARG A 73 -7.61 -1.88 -3.46
N MET A 74 -7.47 -2.16 -4.75
CA MET A 74 -6.31 -1.70 -5.54
C MET A 74 -6.28 -0.18 -5.63
N LYS A 75 -7.43 0.46 -5.81
CA LYS A 75 -7.56 1.93 -5.74
C LYS A 75 -7.07 2.45 -4.40
N LEU A 76 -7.53 1.85 -3.29
CA LEU A 76 -7.11 2.24 -1.94
C LEU A 76 -5.60 2.13 -1.76
N ALA A 77 -4.99 1.06 -2.28
CA ALA A 77 -3.54 0.87 -2.23
C ALA A 77 -2.79 1.93 -3.05
N VAL A 78 -3.25 2.20 -4.27
CA VAL A 78 -2.66 3.24 -5.14
C VAL A 78 -2.80 4.63 -4.50
N GLN A 79 -3.96 4.94 -3.92
CA GLN A 79 -4.18 6.19 -3.19
C GLN A 79 -3.23 6.34 -2.00
N ALA A 80 -3.08 5.30 -1.19
CA ALA A 80 -2.12 5.29 -0.08
C ALA A 80 -0.68 5.51 -0.59
N ALA A 81 -0.30 4.92 -1.73
CA ALA A 81 1.02 5.11 -2.32
C ALA A 81 1.24 6.54 -2.84
N ILE A 82 0.19 7.23 -3.30
CA ILE A 82 0.25 8.63 -3.74
C ILE A 82 0.33 9.57 -2.53
N SER A 83 -0.54 9.39 -1.54
CA SER A 83 -0.63 10.27 -0.36
C SER A 83 0.56 10.11 0.59
N GLU A 84 1.09 8.89 0.72
CA GLU A 84 2.19 8.57 1.64
C GLU A 84 3.50 8.21 0.92
N ALA A 85 3.68 8.67 -0.32
CA ALA A 85 4.83 8.36 -1.16
C ALA A 85 6.12 8.19 -0.33
N PHE A 86 6.68 6.98 -0.37
CA PHE A 86 7.90 6.48 0.32
C PHE A 86 7.79 5.90 1.74
N LYS A 87 6.63 5.86 2.41
CA LYS A 87 6.60 5.31 3.78
C LYS A 87 6.68 3.78 3.85
N ALA A 88 5.90 3.04 3.06
CA ALA A 88 6.06 1.59 2.88
C ALA A 88 5.41 1.04 1.60
N PRO A 89 6.05 1.23 0.42
CA PRO A 89 5.54 0.68 -0.84
C PRO A 89 5.31 -0.84 -0.80
N GLU A 90 6.18 -1.58 -0.10
CA GLU A 90 6.05 -3.03 0.07
C GLU A 90 4.78 -3.42 0.82
N VAL A 91 4.46 -2.73 1.92
CA VAL A 91 3.26 -3.01 2.73
C VAL A 91 1.99 -2.75 1.91
N ILE A 92 1.97 -1.65 1.16
CA ILE A 92 0.85 -1.28 0.28
C ILE A 92 0.64 -2.35 -0.80
N LYS A 93 1.74 -2.83 -1.42
CA LYS A 93 1.72 -3.90 -2.43
C LYS A 93 1.12 -5.19 -1.85
N LEU A 94 1.63 -5.65 -0.72
CA LEU A 94 1.17 -6.89 -0.08
C LEU A 94 -0.28 -6.79 0.42
N PHE A 95 -0.71 -5.62 0.88
CA PHE A 95 -2.12 -5.34 1.20
C PHE A 95 -3.03 -5.49 -0.02
N ALA A 96 -2.65 -4.87 -1.14
CA ALA A 96 -3.43 -4.88 -2.37
C ALA A 96 -3.56 -6.30 -2.97
N LEU A 97 -2.50 -7.10 -2.85
CA LEU A 97 -2.45 -8.49 -3.33
C LEU A 97 -3.06 -9.50 -2.35
N LYS A 98 -3.56 -9.06 -1.18
CA LYS A 98 -4.10 -9.93 -0.12
C LYS A 98 -3.11 -11.01 0.33
N GLN A 99 -1.89 -10.60 0.64
CA GLN A 99 -0.81 -11.51 1.05
C GLN A 99 -0.46 -11.35 2.54
N PRO A 100 -1.35 -11.76 3.48
CA PRO A 100 -1.14 -11.57 4.92
C PRO A 100 0.07 -12.35 5.45
N THR A 101 0.37 -13.53 4.90
CA THR A 101 1.55 -14.31 5.26
C THR A 101 2.83 -13.55 4.94
N GLN A 102 2.92 -12.98 3.73
CA GLN A 102 4.09 -12.19 3.31
C GLN A 102 4.18 -10.88 4.10
N LEU A 103 3.05 -10.25 4.45
CA LEU A 103 3.05 -9.10 5.36
C LEU A 103 3.68 -9.44 6.72
N ARG A 104 3.38 -10.62 7.28
CA ARG A 104 3.98 -11.07 8.54
C ARG A 104 5.47 -11.35 8.39
N GLU A 105 5.88 -12.03 7.32
CA GLU A 105 7.29 -12.29 7.02
C GLU A 105 8.10 -10.99 6.85
N HIS A 106 7.54 -10.02 6.13
CA HIS A 106 8.12 -8.69 5.94
C HIS A 106 8.23 -7.94 7.27
N MET A 107 7.17 -7.94 8.08
CA MET A 107 7.19 -7.35 9.43
C MET A 107 8.26 -7.98 10.32
N ASP A 108 8.46 -9.30 10.26
CA ASP A 108 9.52 -9.98 11.01
C ASP A 108 10.92 -9.62 10.50
N GLN A 109 11.07 -9.37 9.20
CA GLN A 109 12.31 -8.85 8.64
C GLN A 109 12.62 -7.45 9.17
N ILE A 110 11.64 -6.54 9.18
CA ILE A 110 11.80 -5.18 9.73
C ILE A 110 12.19 -5.24 11.21
N LYS A 111 11.56 -6.12 12.01
CA LYS A 111 11.91 -6.32 13.42
C LYS A 111 13.36 -6.79 13.58
N ARG A 112 13.82 -7.74 12.74
CA ARG A 112 15.22 -8.20 12.76
C ARG A 112 16.19 -7.07 12.38
N ASP A 113 15.90 -6.32 11.33
CA ASP A 113 16.77 -5.24 10.87
C ASP A 113 16.87 -4.10 11.89
N LYS A 114 15.78 -3.82 12.61
CA LYS A 114 15.77 -2.93 13.78
C LYS A 114 16.68 -3.45 14.90
N MET A 115 16.59 -4.74 15.25
CA MET A 115 17.44 -5.36 16.28
C MET A 115 18.92 -5.33 15.91
N LEU A 116 19.23 -5.44 14.61
CA LEU A 116 20.58 -5.38 14.08
C LEU A 116 21.07 -3.94 13.86
N GLY A 117 20.24 -2.93 14.11
CA GLY A 117 20.58 -1.52 13.93
C GLY A 117 20.78 -1.10 12.47
N LYS A 118 20.25 -1.85 11.51
CA LYS A 118 20.37 -1.54 10.08
C LYS A 118 19.53 -0.35 9.62
N LYS A 119 18.48 -0.02 10.39
CA LYS A 119 17.54 1.07 10.09
C LYS A 119 17.18 1.81 11.38
N PRO A 120 16.94 3.14 11.34
CA PRO A 120 16.49 3.88 12.51
C PRO A 120 15.23 3.28 13.13
N ALA A 121 15.19 3.20 14.45
CA ALA A 121 14.08 2.60 15.19
C ALA A 121 12.72 3.26 14.87
N GLU A 122 12.71 4.56 14.59
CA GLU A 122 11.50 5.28 14.20
C GLU A 122 10.96 4.83 12.84
N LYS A 123 11.82 4.70 11.81
CA LYS A 123 11.43 4.23 10.47
C LYS A 123 10.92 2.77 10.53
N SER A 124 11.63 1.90 11.26
CA SER A 124 11.16 0.53 11.50
C SER A 124 9.85 0.46 12.28
N ASN A 125 9.64 1.32 13.28
CA ASN A 125 8.38 1.35 14.04
C ASN A 125 7.20 1.81 13.17
N SER A 126 7.43 2.78 12.27
CA SER A 126 6.41 3.21 11.30
C SER A 126 6.00 2.03 10.42
N GLU A 127 6.96 1.36 9.78
CA GLU A 127 6.69 0.24 8.87
C GLU A 127 5.99 -0.94 9.59
N ILE A 128 6.35 -1.22 10.85
CA ILE A 128 5.66 -2.22 11.66
C ILE A 128 4.21 -1.82 11.92
N LEU A 129 3.95 -0.54 12.24
CA LEU A 129 2.60 -0.02 12.44
C LEU A 129 1.76 -0.18 11.17
N GLU A 130 2.34 0.14 10.03
CA GLU A 130 1.73 0.02 8.71
C GLU A 130 1.38 -1.44 8.37
N CYS A 131 2.28 -2.39 8.67
CA CYS A 131 2.01 -3.82 8.54
C CYS A 131 0.81 -4.26 9.40
N ILE A 132 0.76 -3.83 10.67
CA ILE A 132 -0.32 -4.19 11.60
C ILE A 132 -1.67 -3.64 11.12
N MET A 133 -1.69 -2.40 10.61
CA MET A 133 -2.89 -1.81 10.04
C MET A 133 -3.35 -2.52 8.78
N ALA A 134 -2.43 -2.86 7.88
CA ALA A 134 -2.73 -3.64 6.69
C ALA A 134 -3.34 -4.99 7.05
N LEU A 135 -2.76 -5.72 8.00
CA LEU A 135 -3.30 -6.99 8.52
C LEU A 135 -4.72 -6.81 9.08
N LYS A 136 -4.93 -5.80 9.93
CA LYS A 136 -6.26 -5.48 10.48
C LYS A 136 -7.27 -5.20 9.38
N LYS A 137 -6.91 -4.42 8.36
CA LYS A 137 -7.79 -4.10 7.21
C LYS A 137 -8.05 -5.30 6.30
N LEU A 138 -7.15 -6.28 6.26
CA LEU A 138 -7.38 -7.56 5.59
C LEU A 138 -8.31 -8.49 6.39
N GLY A 139 -8.66 -8.14 7.63
CA GLY A 139 -9.49 -8.94 8.51
C GLY A 139 -8.71 -10.00 9.29
N GLU A 140 -7.38 -9.90 9.35
CA GLU A 140 -6.54 -10.81 10.11
C GLU A 140 -6.61 -10.53 11.61
N SER A 141 -6.53 -11.59 12.42
CA SER A 141 -6.42 -11.47 13.87
C SER A 141 -5.04 -10.94 14.25
N LEU A 142 -5.03 -9.86 15.03
CA LEU A 142 -3.81 -9.31 15.62
C LEU A 142 -3.43 -10.07 16.90
N THR A 143 -2.14 -10.23 17.16
CA THR A 143 -1.66 -10.72 18.46
C THR A 143 -1.90 -9.68 19.56
N PRO A 144 -1.85 -10.08 20.85
CA PRO A 144 -1.93 -9.13 21.96
C PRO A 144 -0.87 -8.01 21.86
N GLU A 145 0.35 -8.37 21.47
CA GLU A 145 1.46 -7.43 21.30
C GLU A 145 1.22 -6.47 20.14
N GLU A 146 0.71 -6.96 19.01
CA GLU A 146 0.35 -6.12 17.84
C GLU A 146 -0.78 -5.15 18.19
N THR A 147 -1.77 -5.62 18.95
CA THR A 147 -2.89 -4.80 19.42
C THR A 147 -2.42 -3.69 20.36
N GLN A 148 -1.56 -4.02 21.30
CA GLN A 148 -0.97 -3.06 22.22
C GLN A 148 -0.13 -2.03 21.45
N PHE A 149 0.71 -2.47 20.52
CA PHE A 149 1.53 -1.59 19.70
C PHE A 149 0.68 -0.60 18.88
N LEU A 150 -0.43 -1.07 18.30
CA LEU A 150 -1.37 -0.22 17.58
C LEU A 150 -2.03 0.83 18.50
N GLN A 151 -2.38 0.46 19.73
CA GLN A 151 -2.96 1.37 20.72
C GLN A 151 -1.96 2.45 21.14
N GLU A 152 -0.71 2.08 21.40
CA GLU A 152 0.37 3.00 21.77
C GLU A 152 0.71 4.01 20.65
N ASN A 153 0.39 3.68 19.39
CA ASN A 153 0.68 4.48 18.21
C ASN A 153 -0.57 4.97 17.46
N GLN A 154 -1.74 5.01 18.13
CA GLN A 154 -3.04 5.31 17.52
C GLN A 154 -3.08 6.59 16.68
N THR A 155 -2.44 7.67 17.15
CA THR A 155 -2.42 8.96 16.43
C THR A 155 -1.71 8.88 15.09
N ARG A 156 -0.68 8.03 14.96
CA ARG A 156 0.01 7.80 13.67
C ARG A 156 -0.73 6.81 12.79
N ALA A 157 -1.39 5.82 13.40
CA ALA A 157 -2.16 4.81 12.69
C ALA A 157 -3.37 5.38 11.92
N MET A 158 -3.99 6.44 12.46
CA MET A 158 -5.13 7.10 11.84
C MET A 158 -4.78 7.72 10.45
N SER A 159 -3.58 8.27 10.29
CA SER A 159 -3.18 8.99 9.06
C SER A 159 -2.99 8.14 7.80
N MET A 160 -2.72 6.83 7.89
CA MET A 160 -2.32 6.02 6.72
C MET A 160 -3.48 5.77 5.74
N PHE A 161 -4.72 5.88 6.21
CA PHE A 161 -5.90 5.58 5.39
C PHE A 161 -7.12 6.47 5.65
N GLU A 162 -7.04 7.47 6.53
CA GLU A 162 -8.16 8.39 6.82
C GLU A 162 -8.55 9.28 5.62
N GLU A 163 -7.69 9.48 4.63
CA GLU A 163 -8.05 10.23 3.41
C GLU A 163 -9.00 9.47 2.47
N VAL A 164 -9.43 8.25 2.81
CA VAL A 164 -10.17 7.39 1.87
C VAL A 164 -11.60 7.08 2.30
N ASP A 165 -12.02 7.51 3.50
CA ASP A 165 -13.41 7.34 3.96
C ASP A 165 -14.37 8.44 3.43
N GLU A 166 -13.89 9.52 2.80
CA GLU A 166 -14.77 10.60 2.31
C GLU A 166 -15.66 10.23 1.10
N ASP A 167 -15.43 9.08 0.43
CA ASP A 167 -16.21 8.67 -0.75
C ASP A 167 -17.34 7.65 -0.46
N GLU A 168 -17.45 7.11 0.77
CA GLU A 168 -18.48 6.10 1.12
C GLU A 168 -19.75 6.70 1.79
N GLU A 169 -19.72 7.90 2.37
CA GLU A 169 -20.90 8.51 3.03
C GLU A 169 -21.80 9.37 2.12
N ALA A 170 -21.44 9.59 0.85
CA ALA A 170 -22.26 10.43 -0.06
C ALA A 170 -23.33 9.65 -0.84
N LYS A 171 -24.01 8.66 -0.24
CA LYS A 171 -25.21 8.00 -0.85
C LYS A 171 -26.31 7.60 0.13
N VAL A 172 -26.41 8.22 1.30
CA VAL A 172 -27.64 8.18 2.11
C VAL A 172 -28.03 9.60 2.52
N GLY A 173 -28.68 10.30 1.59
CA GLY A 173 -29.30 11.60 1.79
C GLY A 173 -30.29 11.89 0.68
#